data_AF-A0A2M6ITG2-F1
#
_entry.id   AF-A0A2M6ITG2-F1
#
_cell.length_a   1.000
_cell.length_b   1.000
_cell.length_c   1.000
_cell.angle_alpha   90.00
_cell.angle_beta   90.00
_cell.angle_gamma   90.00
#
_symmetry.space_group_name_H-M   'P 1'
#
loop_
_entity.id
_entity.type
_entity.pdbx_description
1 polymer ?
#
loop_
_entity_poly.entity_id
_entity_poly.type
_entity_poly.pdbx_seq_one_letter_code
_entity_poly.pdbx_strand_id
1 'polypeptide(L)'
;MDLKEKNTLIILSNGLTKKNNLPFFVKNKLDYAYRMYHHDTVSKIILSGKWSYLYEHTPLFNEAIKMEQYLIHLGVPKKIIFKEELSQDMLSSAYYIKKNFLIPKKWFSAVVLGSDFEEERLKFIFHKLFGKKFHFHFILVPSQLKAEILWNFFTYEKRALVSTKTSLQKMKIGDDGFLKHFFFNSALYKRKVVGYIRLAVH
;
A
#
# COMPACT_ATOMS: atom_id res chain seq x y z
N MET A 1 -27.06 -4.66 21.77
CA MET A 1 -26.17 -3.66 21.15
C MET A 1 -25.10 -4.43 20.42
N ASP A 2 -25.26 -4.55 19.10
CA ASP A 2 -24.60 -5.56 18.27
C ASP A 2 -23.08 -5.45 18.23
N LEU A 3 -22.44 -6.62 18.08
CA LEU A 3 -21.01 -6.82 17.86
C LEU A 3 -20.50 -5.86 16.77
N LYS A 4 -19.96 -4.71 17.20
CA LYS A 4 -19.36 -3.66 16.37
C LYS A 4 -18.64 -4.27 15.16
N GLU A 5 -19.04 -3.89 13.95
CA GLU A 5 -18.31 -4.22 12.72
C GLU A 5 -16.84 -3.79 12.88
N LYS A 6 -15.97 -4.73 13.25
CA LYS A 6 -14.53 -4.48 13.43
C LYS A 6 -13.91 -4.07 12.08
N ASN A 7 -13.09 -3.02 12.10
CA ASN A 7 -12.57 -2.36 10.91
C ASN A 7 -11.71 -3.27 10.02
N THR A 8 -11.71 -2.98 8.71
CA THR A 8 -10.75 -3.51 7.74
C THR A 8 -9.48 -2.67 7.78
N LEU A 9 -8.32 -3.28 7.93
CA LEU A 9 -7.02 -2.62 7.84
C LEU A 9 -6.39 -2.89 6.47
N ILE A 10 -5.82 -1.87 5.85
CA ILE A 10 -5.11 -1.97 4.57
C ILE A 10 -3.66 -1.55 4.79
N ILE A 11 -2.74 -2.41 4.38
CA ILE A 11 -1.30 -2.16 4.46
C ILE A 11 -0.73 -2.33 3.06
N LEU A 12 -0.17 -1.24 2.55
CA LEU A 12 0.55 -1.25 1.28
C LEU A 12 2.01 -1.59 1.54
N SER A 13 2.56 -2.44 0.66
CA SER A 13 3.98 -2.74 0.64
C SER A 13 4.80 -1.58 0.03
N ASN A 14 6.12 -1.66 0.18
CA ASN A 14 7.04 -0.63 -0.29
C ASN A 14 8.32 -1.20 -0.90
N GLY A 15 8.27 -2.38 -1.50
CA GLY A 15 9.49 -3.06 -1.94
C GLY A 15 10.05 -4.00 -0.89
N LEU A 16 10.94 -4.88 -1.36
CA LEU A 16 11.92 -5.58 -0.55
C LEU A 16 13.27 -4.87 -0.63
N THR A 17 14.11 -5.07 0.40
CA THR A 17 15.52 -4.67 0.36
C THR A 17 16.32 -5.57 -0.60
N LYS A 18 17.57 -5.21 -0.91
CA LYS A 18 18.49 -6.06 -1.71
C LYS A 18 18.65 -7.50 -1.20
N LYS A 19 18.44 -7.70 0.10
CA LYS A 19 18.52 -9.02 0.76
C LYS A 19 17.16 -9.75 0.77
N ASN A 20 16.19 -9.31 -0.03
CA ASN A 20 14.82 -9.85 -0.08
C ASN A 20 14.08 -9.81 1.27
N ASN A 21 14.38 -8.83 2.11
CA ASN A 21 13.73 -8.61 3.40
C ASN A 21 12.73 -7.45 3.34
N LEU A 22 11.76 -7.45 4.25
CA LEU A 22 10.90 -6.28 4.47
C LEU A 22 11.74 -5.12 5.01
N PRO A 23 11.64 -3.91 4.43
CA PRO A 23 12.22 -2.71 5.01
C PRO A 23 11.67 -2.46 6.43
N PHE A 24 12.47 -1.88 7.31
CA PHE A 24 12.07 -1.68 8.70
C PHE A 24 10.83 -0.81 8.85
N PHE A 25 10.64 0.24 8.04
CA PHE A 25 9.42 1.06 8.07
C PHE A 25 8.17 0.29 7.60
N VAL A 26 8.31 -0.79 6.80
CA VAL A 26 7.20 -1.71 6.52
C VAL A 26 6.92 -2.57 7.75
N LYS A 27 7.95 -3.08 8.43
CA LYS A 27 7.79 -3.79 9.70
C LYS A 27 7.11 -2.92 10.76
N ASN A 28 7.45 -1.64 10.86
CA ASN A 28 6.79 -0.70 11.78
C ASN A 28 5.26 -0.62 11.53
N LYS A 29 4.83 -0.63 10.26
CA LYS A 29 3.40 -0.70 9.90
C LYS A 29 2.77 -2.04 10.32
N LEU A 30 3.49 -3.15 10.15
CA LEU A 30 3.01 -4.48 10.56
C LEU A 30 2.95 -4.61 12.09
N ASP A 31 3.90 -4.06 12.82
CA ASP A 31 3.87 -4.00 14.29
C ASP A 31 2.69 -3.15 14.78
N TYR A 32 2.40 -2.04 14.09
CA TYR A 32 1.22 -1.23 14.37
C TYR A 32 -0.07 -2.02 14.09
N ALA A 33 -0.13 -2.76 12.98
CA ALA A 33 -1.26 -3.63 12.65
C ALA A 33 -1.47 -4.73 13.69
N TYR A 34 -0.38 -5.34 14.18
CA TYR A 34 -0.43 -6.31 15.26
C TYR A 34 -1.02 -5.70 16.54
N ARG A 35 -0.57 -4.50 16.94
CA ARG A 35 -1.17 -3.78 18.08
C ARG A 35 -2.65 -3.53 17.89
N MET A 36 -3.07 -3.05 16.71
CA MET A 36 -4.49 -2.83 16.41
C MET A 36 -5.31 -4.12 16.52
N TYR A 37 -4.77 -5.24 16.03
CA TYR A 37 -5.40 -6.55 16.15
C TYR A 37 -5.50 -7.01 17.61
N HIS A 38 -4.40 -6.90 18.35
CA HIS A 38 -4.31 -7.29 19.76
C HIS A 38 -5.28 -6.50 20.65
N HIS A 39 -5.57 -5.24 20.29
CA HIS A 39 -6.57 -4.40 20.97
C HIS A 39 -8.00 -4.56 20.40
N ASP A 40 -8.27 -5.60 19.61
CA ASP A 40 -9.59 -5.90 19.05
C ASP A 40 -10.20 -4.80 18.15
N THR A 41 -9.38 -3.88 17.63
CA THR A 41 -9.83 -2.74 16.81
C THR A 41 -10.00 -3.09 15.33
N VAL A 42 -9.41 -4.20 14.87
CA VAL A 42 -9.47 -4.69 13.49
C VAL A 42 -9.80 -6.18 13.46
N SER A 43 -10.56 -6.61 12.45
CA SER A 43 -10.91 -8.04 12.25
C SER A 43 -10.41 -8.62 10.94
N LYS A 44 -9.85 -7.76 10.07
CA LYS A 44 -9.46 -8.10 8.70
C LYS A 44 -8.25 -7.25 8.34
N ILE A 45 -7.23 -7.86 7.76
CA ILE A 45 -6.01 -7.18 7.33
C ILE A 45 -5.78 -7.53 5.87
N ILE A 46 -5.79 -6.52 5.01
CA ILE A 46 -5.43 -6.63 3.60
C ILE A 46 -3.97 -6.21 3.45
N LEU A 47 -3.15 -7.11 2.93
CA LEU A 47 -1.74 -6.94 2.63
C LEU A 47 -1.59 -6.84 1.12
N SER A 48 -1.10 -5.72 0.60
CA SER A 48 -1.01 -5.50 -0.85
C SER A 48 0.42 -5.29 -1.31
N GLY A 49 0.81 -6.04 -2.34
CA GLY A 49 2.10 -5.91 -3.00
C GLY A 49 2.59 -7.23 -3.58
N LYS A 50 2.94 -7.25 -4.87
CA LYS A 50 3.62 -8.37 -5.52
C LYS A 50 5.13 -8.21 -5.41
N TRP A 51 5.67 -7.34 -6.25
CA TRP A 51 7.03 -6.81 -6.23
C TRP A 51 7.07 -5.55 -7.07
N SER A 52 8.02 -4.66 -6.82
CA SER A 52 8.13 -3.42 -7.59
C SER A 52 8.33 -3.66 -9.10
N TYR A 53 7.61 -2.92 -9.94
CA TYR A 53 7.80 -2.91 -11.40
C TYR A 53 9.18 -2.38 -11.83
N LEU A 54 9.90 -1.78 -10.88
CA LEU A 54 11.24 -1.22 -11.07
C LEU A 54 12.35 -2.28 -10.93
N TYR A 55 12.03 -3.51 -10.52
CA TYR A 55 13.01 -4.58 -10.44
C TYR A 55 13.41 -5.08 -11.82
N GLU A 56 14.71 -5.25 -12.04
CA GLU A 56 15.26 -5.77 -13.29
C GLU A 56 15.00 -7.28 -13.45
N HIS A 57 14.84 -7.98 -12.33
CA HIS A 57 14.54 -9.41 -12.27
C HIS A 57 13.34 -9.67 -11.37
N THR A 58 12.62 -10.77 -11.65
CA THR A 58 11.55 -11.24 -10.77
C THR A 58 12.15 -11.73 -9.45
N PRO A 59 11.80 -11.12 -8.31
CA PRO A 59 12.31 -11.57 -7.03
C PRO A 59 11.71 -12.94 -6.67
N LEU A 60 12.45 -13.69 -5.87
CA LEU A 60 12.03 -15.01 -5.38
C LEU A 60 10.75 -14.96 -4.53
N PHE A 61 10.49 -13.81 -3.90
CA PHE A 61 9.41 -13.67 -2.94
C PHE A 61 8.48 -12.52 -3.29
N ASN A 62 7.20 -12.77 -3.06
CA ASN A 62 6.14 -11.78 -3.11
C ASN A 62 6.09 -10.97 -1.79
N GLU A 63 5.96 -9.64 -1.90
CA GLU A 63 5.93 -8.70 -0.78
C GLU A 63 4.77 -9.02 0.19
N ALA A 64 3.56 -9.28 -0.31
CA ALA A 64 2.41 -9.65 0.52
C ALA A 64 2.60 -10.97 1.27
N ILE A 65 3.32 -11.94 0.68
CA ILE A 65 3.67 -13.20 1.36
C ILE A 65 4.62 -12.93 2.53
N LYS A 66 5.66 -12.11 2.34
CA LYS A 66 6.60 -11.75 3.42
C LYS A 66 5.90 -11.01 4.55
N MET A 67 4.96 -10.11 4.23
CA MET A 67 4.16 -9.41 5.24
C MET A 67 3.24 -10.37 6.01
N GLU A 68 2.60 -11.33 5.33
CA GLU A 68 1.76 -12.35 5.98
C GLU A 68 2.58 -13.20 6.94
N GLN A 69 3.75 -13.68 6.50
CA GLN A 69 4.66 -14.48 7.35
C GLN A 69 5.05 -13.72 8.62
N TYR A 70 5.35 -12.42 8.49
CA TYR A 70 5.70 -11.57 9.62
C TYR A 70 4.54 -11.41 10.61
N LEU A 71 3.31 -11.15 10.14
CA LEU A 71 2.14 -11.04 11.02
C LEU A 71 1.76 -12.37 11.68
N ILE A 72 1.87 -13.48 10.97
CA ILE A 72 1.65 -14.82 11.55
C ILE A 72 2.68 -15.09 12.65
N HIS A 73 3.95 -14.73 12.44
CA HIS A 73 4.99 -14.86 13.45
C HIS A 73 4.69 -14.04 14.71
N LEU A 74 4.07 -12.87 14.56
CA LEU A 74 3.59 -12.06 15.70
C LEU A 74 2.32 -12.61 16.36
N GLY A 75 1.71 -13.67 15.85
CA GLY A 75 0.51 -14.30 16.42
C GLY A 75 -0.82 -13.85 15.79
N VAL A 76 -0.79 -13.14 14.66
CA VAL A 76 -2.02 -12.83 13.91
C VAL A 76 -2.50 -14.07 13.15
N PRO A 77 -3.76 -14.50 13.32
CA PRO A 77 -4.25 -15.73 12.70
C PRO A 77 -4.43 -15.54 11.19
N LYS A 78 -3.90 -16.49 10.40
CA LYS A 78 -3.97 -16.45 8.92
C LYS A 78 -5.37 -16.20 8.36
N LYS A 79 -6.42 -16.70 9.02
CA LYS A 79 -7.82 -16.58 8.58
C LYS A 79 -8.33 -15.14 8.45
N ILE A 80 -7.67 -14.16 9.07
CA ILE A 80 -8.06 -12.74 8.98
C ILE A 80 -7.16 -11.94 8.04
N ILE A 81 -6.15 -12.57 7.44
CA ILE A 81 -5.18 -11.94 6.55
C ILE A 81 -5.58 -12.24 5.10
N PHE A 82 -5.71 -11.18 4.30
CA PHE A 82 -6.05 -11.22 2.89
C PHE A 82 -4.87 -10.66 2.08
N LYS A 83 -4.37 -11.41 1.10
CA LYS A 83 -3.23 -10.98 0.26
C LYS A 83 -3.68 -10.50 -1.10
N GLU A 84 -3.24 -9.32 -1.49
CA GLU A 84 -3.33 -8.79 -2.84
C GLU A 84 -1.93 -8.87 -3.48
N GLU A 85 -1.80 -9.70 -4.51
CA GLU A 85 -0.52 -10.17 -5.05
C GLU A 85 -0.29 -9.77 -6.52
N LEU A 86 -1.02 -8.79 -7.03
CA LEU A 86 -0.93 -8.33 -8.43
C LEU A 86 -0.27 -6.96 -8.56
N SER A 87 -0.40 -6.12 -7.54
CA SER A 87 0.12 -4.75 -7.56
C SER A 87 1.64 -4.65 -7.56
N GLN A 88 2.15 -3.60 -8.20
CA GLN A 88 3.58 -3.30 -8.26
C GLN A 88 3.91 -1.88 -7.80
N ASP A 89 2.89 -1.09 -7.47
CA ASP A 89 2.97 0.25 -6.91
C ASP A 89 1.69 0.63 -6.16
N MET A 90 1.70 1.80 -5.50
CA MET A 90 0.56 2.29 -4.71
C MET A 90 -0.75 2.44 -5.50
N LEU A 91 -0.69 2.81 -6.78
CA LEU A 91 -1.88 3.03 -7.61
C LEU A 91 -2.54 1.70 -7.98
N SER A 92 -1.73 0.73 -8.44
CA SER A 92 -2.16 -0.63 -8.73
C SER A 92 -2.61 -1.36 -7.47
N SER A 93 -1.96 -1.13 -6.32
CA SER A 93 -2.42 -1.65 -5.02
C SER A 93 -3.84 -1.18 -4.71
N ALA A 94 -4.08 0.13 -4.73
CA ALA A 94 -5.40 0.69 -4.48
C ALA A 94 -6.46 0.14 -5.47
N TYR A 95 -6.11 0.01 -6.75
CA TYR A 95 -6.99 -0.57 -7.77
C TYR A 95 -7.36 -2.03 -7.49
N TYR A 96 -6.38 -2.91 -7.26
CA TYR A 96 -6.62 -4.33 -7.02
C TYR A 96 -7.28 -4.58 -5.66
N ILE A 97 -6.98 -3.78 -4.64
CA ILE A 97 -7.70 -3.82 -3.36
C ILE A 97 -9.19 -3.50 -3.58
N LYS A 98 -9.49 -2.41 -4.32
CA LYS A 98 -10.88 -2.02 -4.66
C LYS A 98 -11.61 -3.17 -5.35
N LYS A 99 -11.00 -3.69 -6.42
CA LYS A 99 -11.61 -4.66 -7.33
C LYS A 99 -11.77 -6.05 -6.73
N ASN A 100 -10.76 -6.53 -6.01
CA ASN A 100 -10.70 -7.94 -5.58
C ASN A 100 -11.22 -8.15 -4.16
N PHE A 101 -11.21 -7.11 -3.32
CA PHE A 101 -11.61 -7.22 -1.91
C PHE A 101 -12.78 -6.31 -1.56
N LEU A 102 -12.61 -5.00 -1.71
CA LEU A 102 -13.56 -4.05 -1.12
C LEU A 102 -14.93 -4.06 -1.81
N ILE A 103 -14.98 -4.06 -3.16
CA ILE A 103 -16.26 -4.16 -3.90
C ILE A 103 -16.92 -5.54 -3.70
N PRO A 104 -16.26 -6.68 -3.98
CA PRO A 104 -16.92 -7.98 -3.91
C PRO A 104 -17.40 -8.34 -2.51
N LYS A 105 -16.68 -7.90 -1.47
CA LYS A 105 -17.00 -8.18 -0.07
C LYS A 105 -17.84 -7.08 0.59
N LYS A 106 -18.22 -6.03 -0.16
CA LYS A 106 -19.02 -4.89 0.33
C LYS A 106 -18.38 -4.19 1.54
N TRP A 107 -17.06 -4.07 1.57
CA TRP A 107 -16.32 -3.37 2.62
C TRP A 107 -16.09 -1.91 2.20
N PHE A 108 -16.96 -1.01 2.66
CA PHE A 108 -16.92 0.40 2.28
C PHE A 108 -16.19 1.30 3.27
N SER A 109 -15.68 0.74 4.37
CA SER A 109 -14.84 1.45 5.34
C SER A 109 -13.56 0.68 5.62
N ALA A 110 -12.44 1.40 5.72
CA ALA A 110 -11.15 0.82 6.10
C ALA A 110 -10.21 1.84 6.74
N VAL A 111 -9.30 1.35 7.56
CA VAL A 111 -8.10 2.06 8.00
C VAL A 111 -6.98 1.76 7.02
N VAL A 112 -6.26 2.77 6.55
CA VAL A 112 -5.11 2.62 5.65
C VAL A 112 -3.86 3.03 6.39
N LEU A 113 -2.89 2.10 6.52
CA LEU A 113 -1.59 2.39 7.11
C LEU A 113 -0.62 2.87 6.02
N GLY A 114 -0.14 4.10 6.15
CA GLY A 114 0.95 4.67 5.37
C GLY A 114 2.17 4.94 6.26
N SER A 115 3.32 5.16 5.63
CA SER A 115 4.48 5.76 6.29
C SER A 115 4.32 7.29 6.29
N ASP A 116 4.93 7.98 7.24
CA ASP A 116 4.95 9.45 7.34
C ASP A 116 5.21 10.19 6.01
N PHE A 117 6.12 9.70 5.18
CA PHE A 117 6.46 10.31 3.90
C PHE A 117 5.45 10.08 2.76
N GLU A 118 4.45 9.21 2.93
CA GLU A 118 3.54 8.77 1.85
C GLU A 118 2.20 9.51 1.81
N GLU A 119 1.91 10.33 2.82
CA GLU A 119 0.57 10.84 3.12
C GLU A 119 -0.15 11.45 1.92
N GLU A 120 0.46 12.44 1.28
CA GLU A 120 -0.19 13.22 0.23
C GLU A 120 -0.57 12.35 -0.97
N ARG A 121 0.35 11.47 -1.39
CA ARG A 121 0.11 10.58 -2.54
C ARG A 121 -0.88 9.49 -2.22
N LEU A 122 -0.81 8.93 -1.02
CA LEU A 122 -1.75 7.93 -0.54
C LEU A 122 -3.18 8.50 -0.52
N LYS A 123 -3.39 9.65 0.12
CA LYS A 123 -4.69 10.33 0.17
C LYS A 123 -5.20 10.69 -1.22
N PHE A 124 -4.34 11.23 -2.08
CA PHE A 124 -4.73 11.58 -3.46
C PHE A 124 -5.22 10.35 -4.25
N ILE A 125 -4.43 9.27 -4.25
CA ILE A 125 -4.77 8.05 -4.99
C ILE A 125 -6.08 7.46 -4.48
N PHE A 126 -6.24 7.32 -3.17
CA PHE A 126 -7.45 6.75 -2.58
C PHE A 126 -8.68 7.62 -2.86
N HIS A 127 -8.56 8.95 -2.74
CA HIS A 127 -9.65 9.85 -3.10
C HIS A 127 -10.06 9.69 -4.57
N LYS A 128 -9.08 9.69 -5.48
CA LYS A 128 -9.31 9.59 -6.93
C LYS A 128 -9.95 8.27 -7.34
N LEU A 129 -9.48 7.16 -6.77
CA LEU A 129 -9.94 5.82 -7.11
C LEU A 129 -11.29 5.46 -6.52
N PHE A 130 -11.53 5.79 -5.26
CA PHE A 130 -12.68 5.26 -4.54
C PHE A 130 -13.86 6.24 -4.49
N GLY A 131 -13.61 7.54 -4.59
CA GLY A 131 -14.64 8.57 -4.47
C GLY A 131 -15.38 8.53 -3.14
N LYS A 132 -16.57 9.14 -3.09
CA LYS A 132 -17.35 9.32 -1.85
C LYS A 132 -17.98 8.03 -1.29
N LYS A 133 -17.99 6.94 -2.07
CA LYS A 133 -18.61 5.67 -1.67
C LYS A 133 -17.82 4.94 -0.57
N PHE A 134 -16.53 5.24 -0.43
CA PHE A 134 -15.66 4.60 0.55
C PHE A 134 -15.17 5.60 1.58
N HIS A 135 -15.09 5.14 2.83
CA HIS A 135 -14.62 5.91 3.96
C HIS A 135 -13.27 5.37 4.44
N PHE A 136 -12.22 6.16 4.28
CA PHE A 136 -10.88 5.78 4.71
C PHE A 136 -10.43 6.66 5.88
N HIS A 137 -9.92 5.99 6.91
CA HIS A 137 -9.13 6.64 7.96
C HIS A 137 -7.66 6.35 7.70
N PHE A 138 -6.85 7.38 7.53
CA PHE A 138 -5.41 7.22 7.26
C PHE A 138 -4.64 7.36 8.56
N ILE A 139 -3.83 6.35 8.89
CA ILE A 139 -2.88 6.42 9.99
C ILE A 139 -1.48 6.38 9.38
N LEU A 140 -0.67 7.38 9.72
CA LEU A 140 0.73 7.44 9.33
C LEU A 140 1.59 6.88 10.45
N VAL A 141 2.36 5.85 10.14
CA VAL A 141 3.32 5.26 11.06
C VAL A 141 4.66 5.94 10.83
N PRO A 142 5.30 6.50 11.88
CA PRO A 142 6.62 7.08 11.76
C PRO A 142 7.61 6.08 11.17
N SER A 143 8.30 6.50 10.12
CA SER A 143 9.27 5.64 9.43
C SER A 143 10.51 5.40 10.29
N GLN A 144 10.82 6.28 11.26
CA GLN A 144 12.04 6.27 12.06
C GLN A 144 13.33 6.36 11.24
N LEU A 145 13.24 6.85 10.00
CA LEU A 145 14.40 7.13 9.16
C LEU A 145 15.17 8.34 9.73
N LYS A 146 16.51 8.32 9.56
CA LYS A 146 17.34 9.51 9.78
C LYS A 146 16.85 10.65 8.88
N ALA A 147 16.89 11.90 9.37
CA ALA A 147 16.36 13.07 8.67
C ALA A 147 16.86 13.18 7.21
N GLU A 148 18.15 12.94 6.98
CA GLU A 148 18.76 12.97 5.64
C GLU A 148 18.14 11.94 4.69
N ILE A 149 17.90 10.71 5.18
CA ILE A 149 17.29 9.65 4.38
C ILE A 149 15.81 9.96 4.17
N LEU A 150 15.12 10.39 5.22
CA LEU A 150 13.70 10.75 5.16
C LEU A 150 13.42 11.86 4.13
N TRP A 151 14.32 12.83 4.00
CA TRP A 151 14.21 13.89 2.98
C TRP A 151 14.21 13.34 1.55
N ASN A 152 15.00 12.29 1.29
CA ASN A 152 15.02 11.63 -0.02
C ASN A 152 13.67 10.95 -0.32
N PHE A 153 13.03 10.34 0.68
CA PHE A 153 11.69 9.77 0.54
C PHE A 153 10.63 10.85 0.27
N PHE A 154 10.64 11.95 1.01
CA PHE A 154 9.72 13.07 0.75
C PHE A 154 9.90 13.64 -0.66
N THR A 155 11.15 13.83 -1.11
CA THR A 155 11.43 14.33 -2.46
C THR A 155 10.93 13.36 -3.53
N TYR A 156 11.12 12.05 -3.34
CA TYR A 156 10.59 11.03 -4.24
C TYR A 156 9.06 11.05 -4.29
N GLU A 157 8.40 11.04 -3.13
CA GLU A 157 6.94 11.00 -3.03
C GLU A 157 6.29 12.25 -3.65
N LYS A 158 6.88 13.44 -3.50
CA LYS A 158 6.43 14.66 -4.19
C LYS A 158 6.51 14.53 -5.72
N ARG A 159 7.62 14.01 -6.27
CA ARG A 159 7.77 13.78 -7.71
C ARG A 159 6.79 12.72 -8.22
N ALA A 160 6.61 11.65 -7.46
CA ALA A 160 5.65 10.59 -7.76
C ALA A 160 4.21 11.11 -7.74
N LEU A 161 3.87 11.98 -6.78
CA LEU A 161 2.56 12.63 -6.68
C LEU A 161 2.26 13.49 -7.90
N VAL A 162 3.19 14.36 -8.31
CA VAL A 162 3.02 15.18 -9.52
C VAL A 162 2.78 14.29 -10.74
N SER A 163 3.61 13.27 -10.92
CA SER A 163 3.48 12.32 -12.05
C SER A 163 2.14 11.58 -12.02
N THR A 164 1.67 11.20 -10.83
CA THR A 164 0.37 10.54 -10.63
C THR A 164 -0.79 11.52 -10.94
N LYS A 165 -0.72 12.77 -10.47
CA LYS A 165 -1.73 13.80 -10.74
C LYS A 165 -1.85 14.08 -12.24
N THR A 166 -0.74 14.27 -12.94
CA THR A 166 -0.73 14.48 -14.40
C THR A 166 -1.32 13.27 -15.13
N SER A 167 -0.94 12.07 -14.72
CA SER A 167 -1.41 10.83 -15.35
C SER A 167 -2.91 10.58 -15.17
N LEU A 168 -3.45 10.94 -14.01
CA LEU A 168 -4.86 10.77 -13.66
C LEU A 168 -5.70 12.03 -13.89
N GLN A 169 -5.16 13.03 -14.58
CA GLN A 169 -5.84 14.32 -14.76
C GLN A 169 -7.22 14.18 -15.43
N LYS A 170 -7.33 13.28 -16.43
CA LYS A 170 -8.56 13.00 -17.19
C LYS A 170 -9.47 11.97 -16.53
N MET A 171 -8.99 11.27 -15.51
CA MET A 171 -9.79 10.28 -14.79
C MET A 171 -10.84 11.00 -13.96
N LYS A 172 -12.11 10.57 -14.02
CA LYS A 172 -13.15 11.06 -13.09
C LYS A 172 -12.97 10.39 -11.73
N ILE A 173 -13.35 11.07 -10.65
CA ILE A 173 -13.29 10.48 -9.31
C ILE A 173 -14.20 9.24 -9.27
N GLY A 174 -13.67 8.12 -8.77
CA GLY A 174 -14.40 6.86 -8.66
C GLY A 174 -14.42 6.00 -9.92
N ASP A 175 -13.99 6.53 -11.07
CA ASP A 175 -13.95 5.83 -12.36
C ASP A 175 -12.70 4.96 -12.48
N ASP A 176 -12.67 3.83 -11.76
CA ASP A 176 -11.59 2.84 -11.88
C ASP A 176 -11.62 2.10 -13.23
N GLY A 177 -12.68 2.25 -14.03
CA GLY A 177 -12.75 1.78 -15.41
C GLY A 177 -11.66 2.40 -16.28
N PHE A 178 -11.33 3.67 -16.04
CA PHE A 178 -10.21 4.38 -16.67
C PHE A 178 -8.88 3.63 -16.56
N LEU A 179 -8.69 2.84 -15.49
CA LEU A 179 -7.42 2.18 -15.21
C LEU A 179 -7.29 0.78 -15.82
N LYS A 180 -8.36 0.19 -16.41
CA LYS A 180 -8.34 -1.19 -16.94
C LYS A 180 -7.22 -1.46 -17.95
N HIS A 181 -6.87 -0.46 -18.77
CA HIS A 181 -5.80 -0.55 -19.77
C HIS A 181 -4.63 0.40 -19.48
N PHE A 182 -4.65 1.05 -18.31
CA PHE A 182 -3.70 2.11 -17.96
C PHE A 182 -2.38 1.54 -17.42
N PHE A 183 -2.46 0.45 -16.65
CA PHE A 183 -1.30 -0.16 -16.01
C PHE A 183 -0.32 -0.71 -17.05
N PHE A 184 0.97 -0.39 -16.88
CA PHE A 184 2.11 -0.84 -17.69
C PHE A 184 2.18 -0.35 -19.15
N ASN A 185 1.14 0.32 -19.65
CA ASN A 185 1.12 0.92 -20.99
C ASN A 185 1.20 2.46 -20.99
N SER A 186 0.95 3.11 -19.85
CA SER A 186 0.94 4.57 -19.74
C SER A 186 2.34 5.17 -19.51
N ALA A 187 2.48 6.48 -19.77
CA ALA A 187 3.72 7.21 -19.55
C ALA A 187 4.23 7.14 -18.09
N LEU A 188 3.34 6.90 -17.13
CA LEU A 188 3.68 6.69 -15.71
C LEU A 188 4.59 5.48 -15.51
N TYR A 189 4.36 4.40 -16.27
CA TYR A 189 5.11 3.14 -16.18
C TYR A 189 6.28 3.07 -17.16
N LYS A 190 6.24 3.85 -18.25
CA LYS A 190 7.35 3.93 -19.23
C LYS A 190 8.56 4.69 -18.68
N ARG A 191 8.34 5.64 -17.77
CA ARG A 191 9.43 6.26 -17.02
C ARG A 191 9.86 5.27 -15.94
N LYS A 192 10.95 4.53 -16.15
CA LYS A 192 11.70 3.87 -15.06
C LYS A 192 12.25 4.97 -14.14
N VAL A 193 11.39 5.56 -13.30
CA VAL A 193 11.88 6.34 -12.16
C VAL A 193 12.34 5.31 -11.15
N VAL A 194 13.54 4.77 -11.40
CA VAL A 194 14.21 3.89 -10.46
C VAL A 194 14.31 4.70 -9.18
N GLY A 195 13.48 4.34 -8.20
CA GLY A 195 13.66 4.78 -6.83
C GLY A 195 14.97 4.15 -6.38
N TYR A 196 16.09 4.81 -6.69
CA TYR A 196 17.46 4.47 -6.25
C TYR A 196 17.51 4.19 -4.73
N ILE A 197 16.50 4.64 -4.00
CA ILE A 197 16.40 4.67 -2.55
C ILE A 197 15.88 3.33 -1.95
N ARG A 198 15.23 2.44 -2.71
CA ARG A 198 14.78 1.13 -2.17
C ARG A 198 15.92 0.12 -1.95
N LEU A 199 17.12 0.46 -2.41
CA LEU A 199 18.28 -0.43 -2.50
C LEU A 199 19.33 -0.20 -1.41
N ALA A 200 19.27 0.92 -0.67
CA ALA A 200 20.31 1.33 0.29
C ALA A 200 19.81 1.50 1.74
N VAL A 201 18.63 0.97 2.07
CA VAL A 201 18.15 0.93 3.45
C VAL A 201 18.49 -0.46 4.02
N HIS A 202 19.55 -0.51 4.83
CA HIS A 202 19.99 -1.71 5.55
C HIS A 202 19.23 -1.88 6.86
#